data_AF-A0A0D3AL32-F1
#
_entry.id   AF-A0A0D3AL32-F1
#
_cell.length_a   1.000
_cell.length_b   1.000
_cell.length_c   1.000
_cell.angle_alpha   90.00
_cell.angle_beta   90.00
_cell.angle_gamma   90.00
#
_symmetry.space_group_name_H-M   'P 1'
#
loop_
_entity.id
_entity.type
_entity.pdbx_description
1 polymer ?
#
loop_
_entity_poly.entity_id
_entity_poly.type
_entity_poly.pdbx_seq_one_letter_code
_entity_poly.pdbx_strand_id
1 'polypeptide(L)'
;MIISVHAMLLVLAQEGYHFLEYDFREANLYLDGMANTNGGPLHLTNDTKASTGHAMLKTPMNFTASSPSSFSFSTQFVFVIFPLAKPPAYGQGMAFVVAPKIDLMANLMLGVFKAPKTNVVV
;
A
#
# COMPACT_ATOMS: atom_id res chain seq x y z
N MET A 1 -30.95 20.46 3.11
CA MET A 1 -30.82 19.30 4.02
C MET A 1 -30.21 18.16 3.22
N ILE A 2 -28.90 17.91 3.38
CA ILE A 2 -28.19 16.85 2.65
C ILE A 2 -28.20 15.63 3.57
N ILE A 3 -28.88 14.57 3.15
CA ILE A 3 -28.86 13.29 3.86
C ILE A 3 -27.64 12.54 3.32
N SER A 4 -26.57 12.48 4.11
CA SER A 4 -25.40 11.66 3.79
C SER A 4 -25.62 10.25 4.35
N VAL A 5 -25.83 9.29 3.47
CA VAL A 5 -25.96 7.87 3.83
C VAL A 5 -24.56 7.24 3.74
N HIS A 6 -23.90 7.08 4.88
CA HIS A 6 -22.65 6.32 4.95
C HIS A 6 -23.01 4.83 5.08
N ALA A 7 -23.02 4.12 3.95
CA ALA A 7 -23.11 2.67 3.94
C ALA A 7 -21.74 2.09 4.30
N MET A 8 -21.52 1.82 5.59
CA MET A 8 -20.43 0.95 6.03
C MET A 8 -20.78 -0.48 5.62
N LEU A 9 -20.21 -0.94 4.51
CA LEU A 9 -20.25 -2.35 4.12
C LEU A 9 -19.31 -3.11 5.06
N LEU A 10 -19.82 -3.51 6.23
CA LEU A 10 -19.06 -4.31 7.17
C LEU A 10 -18.93 -5.74 6.60
N VAL A 11 -17.88 -5.98 5.82
CA VAL A 11 -17.47 -7.33 5.46
C VAL A 11 -16.94 -7.99 6.73
N LEU A 12 -17.78 -8.81 7.36
CA LEU A 12 -17.39 -9.66 8.48
C LEU A 12 -16.46 -10.78 7.95
N ALA A 13 -15.15 -10.52 7.91
CA ALA A 13 -14.19 -11.62 7.92
C ALA A 13 -14.08 -12.16 9.36
N GLN A 14 -14.07 -13.48 9.51
CA GLN A 14 -14.00 -14.20 10.79
C GLN A 14 -12.89 -13.66 11.70
N GLU A 15 -13.16 -13.47 13.00
CA GLU A 15 -12.21 -13.23 14.12
C GLU A 15 -10.82 -12.66 13.72
N GLY A 16 -10.81 -11.65 12.87
CA GLY A 16 -9.63 -11.26 12.11
C GLY A 16 -9.05 -9.93 12.56
N TYR A 17 -7.79 -9.68 12.23
CA TYR A 17 -7.18 -8.36 12.43
C TYR A 17 -7.78 -7.38 11.40
N HIS A 18 -8.76 -6.57 11.82
CA HIS A 18 -9.36 -5.54 10.98
C HIS A 18 -8.69 -4.19 11.27
N PHE A 19 -8.31 -3.47 10.22
CA PHE A 19 -7.92 -2.07 10.33
C PHE A 19 -8.59 -1.27 9.23
N LEU A 20 -8.94 -0.03 9.56
CA LEU A 20 -9.58 0.91 8.66
C LEU A 20 -8.93 2.26 8.89
N GLU A 21 -8.30 2.79 7.84
CA GLU A 21 -7.56 4.03 7.93
C GLU A 21 -8.06 5.02 6.88
N TYR A 22 -8.50 6.18 7.35
CA TYR A 22 -8.95 7.30 6.51
C TYR A 22 -8.03 8.52 6.65
N ASP A 23 -7.31 8.62 7.77
CA ASP A 23 -6.42 9.74 8.08
C ASP A 23 -5.06 9.19 8.53
N PHE A 24 -4.11 9.23 7.61
CA PHE A 24 -2.82 8.61 7.81
C PHE A 24 -1.85 9.43 8.68
N ARG A 25 -2.30 10.54 9.30
CA ARG A 25 -1.45 11.37 10.17
C ARG A 25 -0.80 10.58 11.31
N GLU A 26 -1.56 9.70 11.94
CA GLU A 26 -1.10 8.88 13.07
C GLU A 26 -1.09 7.38 12.73
N ALA A 27 -1.24 7.03 11.45
CA ALA A 27 -1.24 5.64 11.01
C ALA A 27 0.10 4.98 11.32
N ASN A 28 0.03 3.73 11.79
CA ASN A 28 1.20 2.95 12.16
C ASN A 28 1.94 2.38 10.94
N LEU A 29 2.46 3.28 10.09
CA LEU A 29 3.11 2.97 8.82
C LEU A 29 4.61 3.26 8.85
N TYR A 30 5.38 2.33 8.32
CA TYR A 30 6.74 2.58 7.84
C TYR A 30 6.65 3.18 6.44
N LEU A 31 7.20 4.37 6.26
CA LEU A 31 7.25 5.09 4.99
C LEU A 31 8.67 5.08 4.46
N ASP A 32 8.83 4.74 3.18
CA ASP A 32 10.10 4.72 2.46
C ASP A 32 9.98 5.40 1.10
N GLY A 33 11.11 5.79 0.52
CA GLY A 33 11.22 6.52 -0.73
C GLY A 33 10.56 7.89 -0.61
N MET A 34 9.63 8.18 -1.52
CA MET A 34 8.93 9.47 -1.55
C MET A 34 7.60 9.47 -0.78
N ALA A 35 7.27 8.39 -0.08
CA ALA A 35 6.00 8.27 0.62
C ALA A 35 5.90 9.23 1.82
N ASN A 36 4.75 9.87 1.97
CA ASN A 36 4.47 10.84 3.03
C ASN A 36 2.96 10.95 3.28
N THR A 37 2.56 11.61 4.36
CA THR A 37 1.14 11.79 4.69
C THR A 37 0.67 13.24 4.61
N ASN A 38 1.58 14.22 4.47
CA ASN A 38 1.31 15.65 4.30
C ASN A 38 0.02 16.20 4.97
N GLY A 39 -0.25 15.81 6.22
CA GLY A 39 -1.41 16.28 6.98
C GLY A 39 -2.72 15.50 6.80
N GLY A 40 -2.69 14.29 6.25
CA GLY A 40 -3.80 13.33 6.31
C GLY A 40 -3.72 12.23 5.25
N PRO A 41 -3.86 12.56 3.96
CA PRO A 41 -3.87 11.55 2.91
C PRO A 41 -2.50 10.87 2.74
N LEU A 42 -2.50 9.56 2.49
CA LEU A 42 -1.26 8.86 2.14
C LEU A 42 -0.88 9.15 0.69
N HIS A 43 0.28 9.77 0.50
CA HIS A 43 0.92 9.94 -0.79
C HIS A 43 2.03 8.91 -0.95
N LEU A 44 1.93 8.03 -1.94
CA LEU A 44 3.01 7.07 -2.25
C LEU A 44 4.14 7.71 -3.07
N THR A 45 3.82 8.76 -3.82
CA THR A 45 4.77 9.53 -4.62
C THR A 45 4.62 11.01 -4.27
N ASN A 46 5.73 11.75 -4.20
CA ASN A 46 5.69 13.20 -4.24
C ASN A 46 5.65 13.67 -5.70
N ASP A 47 5.25 14.93 -5.93
CA ASP A 47 4.99 15.49 -7.25
C ASP A 47 6.23 15.71 -8.14
N THR A 48 7.24 14.86 -7.97
CA THR A 48 8.48 14.83 -8.73
C THR A 48 8.44 13.72 -9.77
N LYS A 49 9.23 13.86 -10.84
CA LYS A 49 9.28 12.87 -11.92
C LYS A 49 10.00 11.60 -11.47
N ALA A 50 9.50 10.45 -11.91
CA ALA A 50 10.11 9.12 -11.68
C ALA A 50 10.35 8.79 -10.20
N SER A 51 9.40 9.15 -9.34
CA SER A 51 9.41 8.84 -7.92
C SER A 51 8.79 7.47 -7.63
N THR A 52 9.31 6.80 -6.60
CA THR A 52 8.76 5.57 -6.02
C THR A 52 8.77 5.74 -4.51
N GLY A 53 7.74 5.24 -3.85
CA GLY A 53 7.66 5.22 -2.41
C GLY A 53 6.74 4.11 -1.93
N HIS A 54 6.92 3.76 -0.66
CA HIS A 54 6.27 2.61 -0.05
C HIS A 54 5.69 3.00 1.28
N ALA A 55 4.55 2.40 1.60
CA ALA A 55 3.90 2.52 2.89
C ALA A 55 3.53 1.12 3.38
N MET A 56 4.14 0.69 4.48
CA MET A 56 4.02 -0.67 5.00
C MET A 56 3.54 -0.61 6.45
N LEU A 57 2.57 -1.44 6.82
CA LEU A 57 2.14 -1.54 8.22
C LEU A 57 3.31 -2.00 9.10
N LYS A 58 3.57 -1.26 10.19
CA LYS A 58 4.62 -1.67 11.15
C LYS A 58 4.20 -2.89 11.96
N THR A 59 2.91 -3.07 12.17
CA THR A 59 2.37 -4.27 12.84
C THR A 59 2.27 -5.41 11.81
N PRO A 60 3.06 -6.50 11.96
CA PRO A 60 2.99 -7.62 11.04
C PRO A 60 1.64 -8.33 11.15
N MET A 61 1.03 -8.65 10.00
CA MET A 61 -0.11 -9.57 9.97
C MET A 61 0.40 -11.01 10.07
N ASN A 62 -0.16 -11.76 11.02
CA ASN A 62 0.20 -13.16 11.21
C ASN A 62 -0.64 -14.04 10.27
N PHE A 63 0.00 -14.58 9.23
CA PHE A 63 -0.61 -15.51 8.27
C PHE A 63 -0.39 -16.98 8.67
N THR A 64 -0.01 -17.28 9.92
CA THR A 64 0.20 -18.66 10.39
C THR A 64 -1.06 -19.24 11.02
N ALA A 65 -1.40 -20.47 10.64
CA ALA A 65 -2.47 -21.24 11.28
C ALA A 65 -1.86 -22.33 12.16
N SER A 66 -2.40 -22.52 13.37
CA SER A 66 -2.16 -23.71 14.21
C SER A 66 -3.06 -24.90 13.80
N SER A 67 -3.81 -24.78 12.71
CA SER A 67 -4.77 -25.77 12.21
C SER A 67 -4.91 -25.69 10.68
N PRO A 68 -5.47 -26.69 9.97
CA PRO A 68 -5.47 -26.76 8.50
C PRO A 68 -6.39 -25.73 7.80
N SER A 69 -6.95 -24.77 8.53
CA SER A 69 -7.84 -23.74 8.01
C SER A 69 -7.05 -22.71 7.20
N SER A 70 -7.37 -22.56 5.92
CA SER A 70 -6.81 -21.55 5.03
C SER A 70 -7.05 -20.13 5.56
N PHE A 71 -6.02 -19.29 5.54
CA PHE A 71 -6.15 -17.85 5.83
C PHE A 71 -6.74 -17.12 4.62
N SER A 72 -7.69 -16.23 4.87
CA SER A 72 -8.30 -15.38 3.84
C SER A 72 -8.24 -13.93 4.29
N PHE A 73 -8.01 -13.04 3.33
CA PHE A 73 -8.04 -11.59 3.57
C PHE A 73 -8.86 -10.89 2.49
N SER A 74 -9.42 -9.75 2.86
CA SER A 74 -10.03 -8.81 1.93
C SER A 74 -9.45 -7.43 2.20
N THR A 75 -9.24 -6.65 1.15
CA THR A 75 -8.74 -5.28 1.25
C THR A 75 -9.56 -4.40 0.31
N GLN A 76 -9.81 -3.18 0.75
CA GLN A 76 -10.46 -2.14 -0.03
C GLN A 76 -9.71 -0.84 0.20
N PHE A 77 -9.38 -0.15 -0.90
CA PHE A 77 -8.72 1.14 -0.85
C PHE A 77 -9.32 2.06 -1.90
N VAL A 78 -9.39 3.35 -1.58
CA VAL A 78 -9.78 4.42 -2.50
C VAL A 78 -8.52 5.25 -2.75
N PHE A 79 -8.22 5.51 -4.02
CA PHE A 79 -7.02 6.23 -4.42
C PHE A 79 -7.31 7.17 -5.58
N VAL A 80 -6.43 8.15 -5.78
CA VAL A 80 -6.47 9.04 -6.94
C VAL A 80 -5.08 9.12 -7.57
N ILE A 81 -5.02 9.06 -8.90
CA ILE A 81 -3.80 9.26 -9.68
C ILE A 81 -3.94 10.58 -10.43
N PHE A 82 -3.09 11.55 -10.08
CA PHE A 82 -3.06 12.87 -10.74
C PHE A 82 -1.82 12.99 -11.63
N PRO A 83 -1.97 13.08 -12.97
CA PRO A 83 -0.82 13.28 -13.86
C PRO A 83 -0.32 14.73 -13.77
N LEU A 84 0.99 14.90 -13.55
CA LEU A 84 1.62 16.22 -13.38
C LEU A 84 2.05 16.88 -14.70
N ALA A 85 2.17 16.10 -15.77
CA ALA A 85 2.62 16.58 -17.07
C ALA A 85 1.45 16.89 -18.02
N LYS A 86 1.67 17.85 -18.93
CA LYS A 86 0.80 18.13 -20.08
C LYS A 86 1.65 18.12 -21.37
N PRO A 87 1.44 17.16 -22.30
CA PRO A 87 0.50 16.05 -22.22
C PRO A 87 0.88 15.05 -21.10
N PRO A 88 -0.08 14.26 -20.57
CA PRO A 88 0.22 13.27 -19.55
C PRO A 88 1.31 12.31 -20.02
N ALA A 89 2.36 12.16 -19.22
CA ALA A 89 3.35 11.11 -19.43
C ALA A 89 2.78 9.76 -18.94
N TYR A 90 3.21 8.66 -19.53
CA TYR A 90 2.91 7.32 -19.02
C TYR A 90 3.41 7.19 -17.58
N GLY A 91 2.49 6.93 -16.65
CA GLY A 91 2.80 6.63 -15.24
C GLY A 91 2.95 5.13 -15.00
N GLN A 92 3.71 4.76 -13.98
CA GLN A 92 3.96 3.33 -13.68
C GLN A 92 2.76 2.65 -12.99
N GLY A 93 2.06 3.37 -12.11
CA GLY A 93 0.88 2.87 -11.39
C GLY A 93 1.11 2.69 -9.89
N MET A 94 0.34 1.81 -9.26
CA MET A 94 0.40 1.46 -7.83
C MET A 94 0.13 -0.04 -7.65
N ALA A 95 0.71 -0.64 -6.61
CA ALA A 95 0.45 -2.02 -6.22
C ALA A 95 0.11 -2.13 -4.73
N PHE A 96 -0.78 -3.07 -4.39
CA PHE A 96 -0.92 -3.60 -3.03
C PHE A 96 0.00 -4.81 -2.89
N VAL A 97 0.80 -4.85 -1.81
CA VAL A 97 1.83 -5.88 -1.62
C VAL A 97 1.72 -6.50 -0.24
N VAL A 98 1.75 -7.83 -0.20
CA VAL A 98 2.00 -8.60 1.03
C VAL A 98 3.44 -9.09 0.97
N ALA A 99 4.26 -8.69 1.94
CA ALA A 99 5.68 -9.01 1.97
C ALA A 99 6.11 -9.51 3.36
N PRO A 100 7.15 -10.37 3.43
CA PRO A 100 7.67 -10.88 4.70
C PRO A 100 8.46 -9.83 5.51
N LYS A 101 8.78 -8.67 4.91
CA LYS A 101 9.53 -7.57 5.52
C LYS A 101 8.90 -6.23 5.17
N ILE A 102 9.01 -5.28 6.11
CA ILE A 102 8.53 -3.91 5.94
C ILE A 102 9.43 -3.07 5.03
N ASP A 103 10.71 -3.42 4.95
CA ASP A 103 11.67 -2.77 4.04
C ASP A 103 11.83 -3.63 2.79
N LEU A 104 11.24 -3.16 1.69
CA LEU A 104 11.30 -3.84 0.39
C LEU A 104 12.66 -3.65 -0.28
N MET A 105 13.37 -2.54 -0.01
CA MET A 105 14.53 -2.04 -0.77
C MET A 105 14.42 -2.28 -2.29
N ALA A 106 13.24 -2.02 -2.85
CA ALA A 106 12.91 -2.35 -4.24
C ALA A 106 12.61 -1.07 -5.04
N ASN A 107 13.15 -1.02 -6.26
CA ASN A 107 13.13 0.17 -7.11
C ASN A 107 12.76 -0.15 -8.57
N LEU A 108 12.52 -1.42 -8.90
CA LEU A 108 12.03 -1.83 -10.21
C LEU A 108 10.55 -2.19 -10.13
N MET A 109 9.85 -2.02 -11.25
CA MET A 109 8.47 -2.48 -11.46
C MET A 109 7.56 -2.10 -10.28
N LEU A 110 7.06 -0.86 -10.28
CA LEU A 110 6.26 -0.29 -9.18
C LEU A 110 7.01 -0.21 -7.83
N GLY A 111 8.33 -0.40 -7.83
CA GLY A 111 9.12 -0.51 -6.61
C GLY A 111 8.89 -1.82 -5.85
N VAL A 112 8.42 -2.88 -6.50
CA VAL A 112 8.13 -4.16 -5.82
C VAL A 112 9.28 -5.15 -5.98
N PHE A 113 10.08 -5.01 -7.05
CA PHE A 113 11.15 -5.93 -7.36
C PHE A 113 12.51 -5.27 -7.24
N LYS A 114 13.50 -6.06 -6.81
CA LYS A 114 14.91 -5.68 -6.86
C LYS A 114 15.48 -6.02 -8.22
N ALA A 115 16.45 -5.22 -8.67
CA ALA A 115 17.30 -5.66 -9.75
C ALA A 115 17.92 -7.01 -9.37
N PRO A 116 17.94 -8.00 -10.30
CA PRO A 116 18.72 -9.20 -10.06
C PRO A 116 20.14 -8.75 -9.73
N LYS A 117 20.70 -9.27 -8.63
CA LYS A 117 22.14 -9.13 -8.39
C LYS A 117 22.78 -9.77 -9.62
N THR A 118 23.57 -9.01 -10.36
CA THR A 118 24.33 -9.53 -11.50
C THR A 118 25.18 -10.68 -10.99
N ASN A 119 24.66 -11.89 -11.20
CA ASN A 119 25.28 -13.22 -11.21
C ASN A 119 24.13 -14.20 -11.43
N VAL A 120 23.81 -14.39 -12.71
CA VAL A 120 23.13 -15.60 -13.16
C VAL A 120 24.03 -16.76 -12.77
N VAL A 121 23.55 -17.63 -11.89
CA VAL A 121 23.80 -19.07 -12.01
C VAL A 121 22.44 -19.73 -11.81
N VAL A 122 22.11 -20.58 -12.80
CA VAL A 122 20.85 -21.28 -13.02
C VAL A 122 20.29 -21.91 -11.75
#